data_AF-A0A9P1H2R1-F1
#
_entry.id   AF-A0A9P1H2R1-F1
#
_cell.length_a   1.000
_cell.length_b   1.000
_cell.length_c   1.000
_cell.angle_alpha   90.00
_cell.angle_beta   90.00
_cell.angle_gamma   90.00
#
_symmetry.space_group_name_H-M   'P 1'
#
loop_
_entity.id
_entity.type
_entity.pdbx_description
1 polymer ?
#
loop_
_entity_poly.entity_id
_entity_poly.type
_entity_poly.pdbx_seq_one_letter_code
_entity_poly.pdbx_strand_id
1 'polypeptide(L)'
;MAGDHAREVPKVSDAVKNLGFAATAKIDGDWSVERVLDQVSDGPSLATGSTSPLPFFHLLERLKTTQREGWRRFGISSCESISDHMYRMSILTFMTPPALAARIDVNRCIKMCLIHDMAESLVGDITPVDGVAKPEKNRREAATMDFISSGLLGNVYGGVPGRELREIWQEYEDSQTPESLYVHDIDKMELLLQMYEYEKRGNHEIDLGEFAYVATRITLPEVKEWADELLKEREAFWSEREHVQGNKGVDGGVEDDVRQQQNEYYENE
;
A
#
# COMPACT_ATOMS: atom_id res chain seq x y z
N MET A 1 -29.07 19.32 -40.02
CA MET A 1 -27.82 19.86 -39.47
C MET A 1 -27.96 19.91 -37.96
N ALA A 2 -27.47 18.89 -37.26
CA ALA A 2 -27.37 18.95 -35.79
C ALA A 2 -26.09 19.73 -35.48
N GLY A 3 -26.23 20.91 -34.89
CA GLY A 3 -25.10 21.72 -34.45
C GLY A 3 -24.40 21.01 -33.31
N ASP A 4 -23.17 20.60 -33.56
CA ASP A 4 -22.28 20.03 -32.56
C ASP A 4 -21.83 21.15 -31.62
N HIS A 5 -22.61 21.41 -30.58
CA HIS A 5 -22.20 22.29 -29.49
C HIS A 5 -21.24 21.52 -28.58
N ALA A 6 -20.01 21.35 -29.03
CA ALA A 6 -18.90 21.00 -28.16
C ALA A 6 -18.82 22.09 -27.07
N ARG A 7 -19.23 21.75 -25.84
CA ARG A 7 -19.05 22.63 -24.69
C ARG A 7 -17.55 22.85 -24.52
N GLU A 8 -17.09 24.08 -24.66
CA GLU A 8 -15.71 24.45 -24.29
C GLU A 8 -15.48 24.05 -22.83
N VAL A 9 -14.52 23.16 -22.60
CA VAL A 9 -14.09 22.79 -21.25
C VAL A 9 -13.40 24.02 -20.63
N PRO A 10 -13.85 24.53 -19.48
CA PRO A 10 -13.24 25.69 -18.85
C PRO A 10 -11.74 25.44 -18.60
N LYS A 11 -10.89 26.44 -18.87
CA LYS A 11 -9.49 26.39 -18.44
C LYS A 11 -9.44 26.42 -16.91
N VAL A 12 -9.16 25.28 -16.30
CA VAL A 12 -9.01 25.11 -14.85
C VAL A 12 -7.53 25.22 -14.45
N SER A 13 -7.28 25.69 -13.22
CA SER A 13 -5.93 25.82 -12.67
C SER A 13 -5.26 24.45 -12.48
N ASP A 14 -3.94 24.40 -12.38
CA ASP A 14 -3.22 23.15 -12.13
C ASP A 14 -3.60 22.54 -10.77
N ALA A 15 -3.96 23.36 -9.78
CA ALA A 15 -4.52 22.87 -8.52
C ALA A 15 -5.82 22.06 -8.73
N VAL A 16 -6.70 22.51 -9.63
CA VAL A 16 -7.93 21.77 -9.96
C VAL A 16 -7.65 20.50 -10.78
N LYS A 17 -6.62 20.52 -11.63
CA LYS A 17 -6.21 19.33 -12.39
C LYS A 17 -5.68 18.21 -11.51
N ASN A 18 -5.14 18.55 -10.34
CA ASN A 18 -4.49 17.63 -9.42
C ASN A 18 -5.32 17.34 -8.15
N LEU A 19 -6.65 17.56 -8.16
CA LEU A 19 -7.51 17.30 -7.00
C LEU A 19 -7.55 15.82 -6.57
N GLY A 20 -7.23 14.89 -7.47
CA GLY A 20 -7.11 13.46 -7.15
C GLY A 20 -5.82 13.11 -6.40
N PHE A 21 -4.99 14.09 -6.07
CA PHE A 21 -3.73 13.91 -5.38
C PHE A 21 -3.73 14.64 -4.03
N ALA A 22 -3.38 13.92 -2.97
CA ALA A 22 -3.13 14.49 -1.65
C ALA A 22 -1.64 14.40 -1.36
N ALA A 23 -1.02 15.55 -1.10
CA ALA A 23 0.37 15.56 -0.66
C ALA A 23 0.49 14.90 0.73
N THR A 24 1.53 14.08 0.87
CA THR A 24 1.98 13.58 2.17
C THR A 24 2.58 14.73 2.97
N ALA A 25 2.16 14.90 4.22
CA ALA A 25 2.71 15.91 5.10
C ALA A 25 4.19 15.64 5.38
N LYS A 26 5.04 16.66 5.25
CA LYS A 26 6.46 16.56 5.61
C LYS A 26 6.65 17.28 6.93
N ILE A 27 6.88 16.50 7.99
CA ILE A 27 7.02 17.01 9.35
C ILE A 27 8.51 17.15 9.69
N ASP A 28 8.97 18.40 9.85
CA ASP A 28 10.30 18.69 10.37
C ASP A 28 10.35 18.45 11.89
N GLY A 29 11.35 17.69 12.34
CA GLY A 29 11.53 17.35 13.76
C GLY A 29 10.60 16.23 14.23
N ASP A 30 10.06 16.34 15.44
CA ASP A 30 9.27 15.28 16.04
C ASP A 30 7.92 15.10 15.32
N TRP A 31 7.70 13.90 14.77
CA TRP A 31 6.46 13.54 14.10
C TRP A 31 5.35 13.24 15.12
N SER A 32 4.17 13.83 14.92
CA SER A 32 2.94 13.48 15.65
C SER A 32 1.73 13.59 14.71
N VAL A 33 0.65 12.90 15.07
CA VAL A 33 -0.62 12.95 14.33
C VAL A 33 -1.13 14.39 14.24
N GLU A 34 -1.06 15.16 15.33
CA GLU A 34 -1.53 16.54 15.38
C GLU A 34 -0.78 17.43 14.39
N ARG A 35 0.55 17.29 14.27
CA ARG A 35 1.35 18.08 13.34
C ARG A 35 1.08 17.71 11.88
N VAL A 36 0.78 16.44 11.60
CA VAL A 36 0.31 16.01 10.28
C VAL A 36 -1.03 16.66 9.98
N LEU A 37 -1.98 16.57 10.91
CA LEU A 37 -3.31 17.16 10.77
C LEU A 37 -3.24 18.66 10.52
N ASP A 38 -2.36 19.42 11.20
CA ASP A 38 -2.17 20.86 10.95
C ASP A 38 -1.75 21.20 9.51
N GLN A 39 -1.10 20.27 8.78
CA GLN A 39 -0.68 20.47 7.39
C GLN A 39 -1.67 19.93 6.36
N VAL A 40 -2.52 18.97 6.74
CA VAL A 40 -3.46 18.30 5.81
C VAL A 40 -4.92 18.67 6.06
N SER A 41 -5.20 19.44 7.12
CA SER A 41 -6.53 19.91 7.52
C SER A 41 -7.02 21.07 6.65
N ASP A 42 -7.12 20.86 5.35
CA ASP A 42 -7.79 21.77 4.42
C ASP A 42 -9.29 21.41 4.27
N GLY A 43 -9.76 20.40 5.03
CA GLY A 43 -11.05 19.72 4.88
C GLY A 43 -11.96 19.69 6.13
N PRO A 44 -13.00 18.84 6.15
CA PRO A 44 -13.96 18.75 7.26
C PRO A 44 -13.29 18.31 8.58
N SER A 45 -13.88 18.74 9.69
CA SER A 45 -13.33 18.49 11.04
C SER A 45 -13.11 16.99 11.30
N LEU A 46 -11.84 16.60 11.47
CA LEU A 46 -11.43 15.29 11.99
C LEU A 46 -11.56 15.28 13.53
N ALA A 47 -12.71 15.73 14.04
CA ALA A 47 -12.98 15.84 15.46
C ALA A 47 -12.98 14.47 16.13
N THR A 48 -12.17 14.33 17.16
CA THR A 48 -12.18 13.17 18.05
C THR A 48 -13.40 13.21 18.98
N GLY A 49 -13.79 12.05 19.51
CA GLY A 49 -14.90 11.93 20.46
C GLY A 49 -16.31 12.07 19.86
N SER A 50 -16.42 12.20 18.54
CA SER A 50 -17.70 12.13 17.81
C SER A 50 -18.37 10.76 17.99
N THR A 51 -19.70 10.75 18.14
CA THR A 51 -20.51 9.51 18.05
C THR A 51 -20.87 9.13 16.62
N SER A 52 -20.61 10.02 15.66
CA SER A 52 -20.77 9.81 14.22
C SER A 52 -19.47 9.30 13.59
N PRO A 53 -19.53 8.31 12.67
CA PRO A 53 -18.36 7.81 11.95
C PRO A 53 -17.86 8.73 10.83
N LEU A 54 -18.53 9.86 10.57
CA LEU A 54 -18.18 10.76 9.45
C LEU A 54 -16.71 11.25 9.46
N PRO A 55 -16.10 11.63 10.60
CA PRO A 55 -14.68 12.00 10.63
C PRO A 55 -13.77 10.89 10.08
N PHE A 56 -14.05 9.64 10.43
CA PHE A 56 -13.32 8.49 9.89
C PHE A 56 -13.52 8.33 8.37
N PHE A 57 -14.75 8.50 7.86
CA PHE A 57 -15.00 8.43 6.42
C PHE A 57 -14.28 9.51 5.62
N HIS A 58 -14.13 10.70 6.19
CA HIS A 58 -13.32 11.77 5.59
C HIS A 58 -11.84 11.41 5.56
N LEU A 59 -11.31 10.84 6.64
CA LEU A 59 -9.91 10.41 6.70
C LEU A 59 -9.60 9.34 5.64
N LEU A 60 -10.50 8.37 5.42
CA LEU A 60 -10.31 7.29 4.45
C LEU A 60 -10.11 7.78 3.01
N GLU A 61 -10.59 8.97 2.66
CA GLU A 61 -10.37 9.54 1.34
C GLU A 61 -8.89 9.71 1.02
N ARG A 62 -8.06 9.97 2.03
CA ARG A 62 -6.62 10.15 1.86
C ARG A 62 -5.92 8.91 1.30
N LEU A 63 -6.45 7.72 1.54
CA LEU A 63 -5.91 6.47 0.95
C LEU A 63 -6.18 6.37 -0.56
N LYS A 64 -7.19 7.10 -1.07
CA LYS A 64 -7.50 7.18 -2.51
C LYS A 64 -6.63 8.20 -3.23
N THR A 65 -6.19 9.22 -2.52
CA THR A 65 -5.46 10.36 -3.07
C THR A 65 -3.96 10.32 -2.76
N THR A 66 -3.53 9.40 -1.91
CA THR A 66 -2.11 9.09 -1.68
C THR A 66 -1.69 7.97 -2.61
N GLN A 67 -0.70 8.28 -3.46
CA GLN A 67 -0.12 7.36 -4.43
C GLN A 67 0.99 6.52 -3.81
N ARG A 68 1.14 5.27 -4.28
CA ARG A 68 2.23 4.39 -3.86
C ARG A 68 3.59 4.95 -4.33
N GLU A 69 4.43 5.33 -3.37
CA GLU A 69 5.70 6.05 -3.57
C GLU A 69 6.73 5.22 -4.32
N GLY A 70 6.71 3.89 -4.13
CA GLY A 70 7.58 2.95 -4.82
C GLY A 70 7.60 3.18 -6.34
N TRP A 71 6.43 3.37 -6.96
CA TRP A 71 6.31 3.61 -8.40
C TRP A 71 6.80 5.00 -8.83
N ARG A 72 6.60 6.02 -7.97
CA ARG A 72 6.97 7.41 -8.30
C ARG A 72 8.48 7.59 -8.38
N ARG A 73 9.26 6.78 -7.67
CA ARG A 73 10.73 6.71 -7.78
C ARG A 73 11.19 6.38 -9.21
N PHE A 74 10.38 5.66 -9.96
CA PHE A 74 10.63 5.32 -11.37
C PHE A 74 9.97 6.30 -12.36
N GLY A 75 9.53 7.47 -11.88
CA GLY A 75 8.90 8.51 -12.71
C GLY A 75 7.44 8.24 -13.07
N ILE A 76 6.80 7.22 -12.48
CA ILE A 76 5.39 6.89 -12.72
C ILE A 76 4.51 7.79 -11.86
N SER A 77 4.19 9.00 -12.34
CA SER A 77 3.41 9.99 -11.58
C SER A 77 1.90 9.73 -11.55
N SER A 78 1.39 8.85 -12.42
CA SER A 78 -0.01 8.41 -12.45
C SER A 78 -0.11 6.94 -12.06
N CYS A 79 0.46 6.60 -10.90
CA CYS A 79 0.40 5.26 -10.34
C CYS A 79 -0.86 5.04 -9.49
N GLU A 80 -1.03 3.81 -9.05
CA GLU A 80 -2.11 3.38 -8.15
C GLU A 80 -2.05 4.11 -6.81
N SER A 81 -3.21 4.23 -6.17
CA SER A 81 -3.33 4.68 -4.80
C SER A 81 -3.14 3.51 -3.82
N ILE A 82 -2.92 3.83 -2.54
CA ILE A 82 -2.90 2.83 -1.46
C ILE A 82 -4.22 2.04 -1.43
N SER A 83 -5.34 2.72 -1.68
CA SER A 83 -6.65 2.05 -1.72
C SER A 83 -6.83 1.09 -2.90
N ASP A 84 -6.17 1.34 -4.05
CA ASP A 84 -6.20 0.43 -5.20
C ASP A 84 -5.44 -0.87 -4.88
N HIS A 85 -4.26 -0.72 -4.27
CA HIS A 85 -3.43 -1.82 -3.77
C HIS A 85 -4.21 -2.70 -2.79
N MET A 86 -4.74 -2.12 -1.71
CA MET A 86 -5.52 -2.85 -0.70
C MET A 86 -6.78 -3.52 -1.31
N TYR A 87 -7.44 -2.85 -2.26
CA TYR A 87 -8.61 -3.43 -2.95
C TYR A 87 -8.22 -4.70 -3.71
N ARG A 88 -7.16 -4.65 -4.53
CA ARG A 88 -6.76 -5.82 -5.32
C ARG A 88 -6.28 -6.94 -4.42
N MET A 89 -5.51 -6.66 -3.37
CA MET A 89 -5.15 -7.65 -2.35
C MET A 89 -6.38 -8.36 -1.80
N SER A 90 -7.41 -7.61 -1.39
CA SER A 90 -8.65 -8.20 -0.88
C SER A 90 -9.31 -9.11 -1.90
N ILE A 91 -9.34 -8.74 -3.19
CA ILE A 91 -9.87 -9.62 -4.24
C ILE A 91 -9.01 -10.88 -4.43
N LEU A 92 -7.67 -10.78 -4.35
CA LEU A 92 -6.78 -11.94 -4.49
C LEU A 92 -7.04 -13.00 -3.41
N THR A 93 -7.37 -12.60 -2.18
CA THR A 93 -7.67 -13.56 -1.10
C THR A 93 -8.91 -14.43 -1.39
N PHE A 94 -9.79 -14.05 -2.32
CA PHE A 94 -10.91 -14.89 -2.73
C PHE A 94 -10.44 -16.14 -3.49
N MET A 95 -9.22 -16.11 -4.04
CA MET A 95 -8.58 -17.23 -4.73
C MET A 95 -7.81 -18.14 -3.78
N THR A 96 -8.00 -18.01 -2.45
CA THR A 96 -7.38 -18.90 -1.45
C THR A 96 -7.65 -20.37 -1.80
N PRO A 97 -6.62 -21.20 -2.02
CA PRO A 97 -6.82 -22.62 -2.34
C PRO A 97 -7.56 -23.36 -1.23
N PRO A 98 -8.41 -24.36 -1.54
CA PRO A 98 -9.21 -25.06 -0.53
C PRO A 98 -8.42 -25.64 0.64
N ALA A 99 -7.19 -26.11 0.39
CA ALA A 99 -6.30 -26.64 1.43
C ALA A 99 -5.86 -25.57 2.44
N LEU A 100 -5.62 -24.33 1.96
CA LEU A 100 -5.29 -23.18 2.80
C LEU A 100 -6.54 -22.61 3.47
N ALA A 101 -7.65 -22.49 2.74
CA ALA A 101 -8.93 -22.01 3.27
C ALA A 101 -9.49 -22.90 4.40
N ALA A 102 -9.10 -24.17 4.45
CA ALA A 102 -9.46 -25.07 5.54
C ALA A 102 -8.75 -24.79 6.88
N ARG A 103 -7.71 -23.95 6.87
CA ARG A 103 -6.83 -23.69 8.03
C ARG A 103 -6.66 -22.21 8.39
N ILE A 104 -7.31 -21.29 7.67
CA ILE A 104 -7.34 -19.85 7.95
C ILE A 104 -8.75 -19.29 7.83
N ASP A 105 -9.04 -18.18 8.51
CA ASP A 105 -10.25 -17.40 8.26
C ASP A 105 -10.04 -16.43 7.08
N VAL A 106 -10.56 -16.80 5.90
CA VAL A 106 -10.45 -15.98 4.69
C VAL A 106 -11.16 -14.63 4.86
N ASN A 107 -12.26 -14.54 5.60
CA ASN A 107 -12.94 -13.26 5.83
C ASN A 107 -12.09 -12.34 6.71
N ARG A 108 -11.37 -12.91 7.69
CA ARG A 108 -10.38 -12.19 8.49
C ARG A 108 -9.25 -11.65 7.62
N CYS A 109 -8.74 -12.45 6.68
CA CYS A 109 -7.72 -12.04 5.72
C CYS A 109 -8.20 -10.90 4.81
N ILE A 110 -9.42 -11.00 4.26
CA ILE A 110 -10.04 -9.93 3.45
C ILE A 110 -10.08 -8.61 4.22
N LYS A 111 -10.55 -8.64 5.48
CA LYS A 111 -10.58 -7.46 6.34
C LYS A 111 -9.18 -6.92 6.59
N MET A 112 -8.21 -7.79 6.85
CA MET A 112 -6.82 -7.41 7.10
C MET A 112 -6.19 -6.72 5.89
N CYS A 113 -6.39 -7.22 4.67
CA CYS A 113 -5.96 -6.54 3.45
C CYS A 113 -6.54 -5.11 3.34
N LEU A 114 -7.80 -4.89 3.72
CA LEU A 114 -8.45 -3.57 3.69
C LEU A 114 -7.95 -2.60 4.79
N ILE A 115 -7.16 -3.08 5.75
CA ILE A 115 -6.83 -2.34 6.99
C ILE A 115 -5.33 -2.14 7.16
N HIS A 116 -4.48 -3.05 6.68
CA HIS A 116 -3.06 -3.08 7.03
C HIS A 116 -2.34 -1.73 6.75
N ASP A 117 -2.53 -1.15 5.57
CA ASP A 117 -1.96 0.16 5.19
C ASP A 117 -2.85 1.37 5.57
N MET A 118 -3.87 1.20 6.40
CA MET A 118 -4.77 2.32 6.77
C MET A 118 -4.03 3.44 7.51
N ALA A 119 -2.94 3.12 8.19
CA ALA A 119 -2.08 4.08 8.88
C ALA A 119 -1.38 5.06 7.91
N GLU A 120 -1.15 4.66 6.67
CA GLU A 120 -0.54 5.49 5.63
C GLU A 120 -1.42 6.69 5.24
N SER A 121 -2.70 6.69 5.63
CA SER A 121 -3.58 7.86 5.49
C SER A 121 -2.99 9.13 6.11
N LEU A 122 -2.19 9.02 7.18
CA LEU A 122 -1.50 10.15 7.81
C LEU A 122 0.02 10.03 7.75
N VAL A 123 0.56 8.80 7.81
CA VAL A 123 2.01 8.58 7.75
C VAL A 123 2.56 8.85 6.35
N GLY A 124 1.77 8.61 5.32
CA GLY A 124 2.23 8.42 3.94
C GLY A 124 2.80 7.02 3.73
N ASP A 125 2.97 6.65 2.47
CA ASP A 125 3.64 5.40 2.06
C ASP A 125 5.16 5.58 2.21
N ILE A 126 5.74 5.05 3.29
CA ILE A 126 7.18 5.15 3.57
C ILE A 126 7.89 3.97 2.92
N THR A 127 8.82 4.27 2.01
CA THR A 127 9.60 3.26 1.28
C THR A 127 10.98 3.01 1.92
N PRO A 128 11.67 1.90 1.58
CA PRO A 128 13.00 1.60 2.12
C PRO A 128 14.06 2.69 1.90
N VAL A 129 13.91 3.52 0.86
CA VAL A 129 14.88 4.57 0.52
C VAL A 129 14.65 5.89 1.25
N ASP A 130 13.55 6.04 2.00
CA ASP A 130 13.19 7.30 2.67
C ASP A 130 14.00 7.55 3.95
N GLY A 131 14.81 6.58 4.40
CA GLY A 131 15.72 6.72 5.54
C GLY A 131 15.01 6.84 6.90
N VAL A 132 13.73 6.50 6.97
CA VAL A 132 13.00 6.40 8.24
C VAL A 132 13.27 5.03 8.86
N ALA A 133 13.85 5.01 10.05
CA ALA A 133 14.12 3.77 10.75
C ALA A 133 12.83 3.01 11.07
N LYS A 134 12.85 1.68 10.92
CA LYS A 134 11.68 0.80 11.18
C LYS A 134 10.97 1.06 12.53
N PRO A 135 11.67 1.23 13.67
CA PRO A 135 10.99 1.55 14.93
C PRO A 135 10.22 2.88 14.90
N GLU A 136 10.71 3.86 14.15
CA GLU A 136 10.03 5.15 13.99
C GLU A 136 8.82 5.01 13.04
N LYS A 137 8.95 4.29 11.92
CA LYS A 137 7.80 3.96 11.05
C LYS A 137 6.67 3.31 11.86
N ASN A 138 6.99 2.22 12.58
CA ASN A 138 6.01 1.48 13.40
C ASN A 138 5.38 2.38 14.48
N ARG A 139 6.15 3.28 15.10
CA ARG A 139 5.61 4.25 16.09
C ARG A 139 4.60 5.20 15.44
N ARG A 140 4.90 5.73 14.25
CA ARG A 140 4.01 6.64 13.52
C ARG A 140 2.72 5.94 13.11
N GLU A 141 2.83 4.71 12.62
CA GLU A 141 1.69 3.92 12.18
C GLU A 141 0.79 3.52 13.36
N ALA A 142 1.39 3.06 14.46
CA ALA A 142 0.66 2.76 15.69
C ALA A 142 -0.08 3.99 16.23
N ALA A 143 0.58 5.16 16.26
CA ALA A 143 -0.05 6.41 16.69
C ALA A 143 -1.23 6.82 15.78
N THR A 144 -1.10 6.63 14.46
CA THR A 144 -2.21 6.87 13.51
C THR A 144 -3.36 5.90 13.76
N MET A 145 -3.07 4.62 13.99
CA MET A 145 -4.11 3.62 14.26
C MET A 145 -4.78 3.82 15.61
N ASP A 146 -4.06 4.32 16.62
CA ASP A 146 -4.65 4.73 17.90
C ASP A 146 -5.56 5.96 17.73
N PHE A 147 -5.16 6.92 16.91
CA PHE A 147 -6.00 8.07 16.56
C PHE A 147 -7.29 7.65 15.83
N ILE A 148 -7.20 6.73 14.86
CA ILE A 148 -8.36 6.20 14.13
C ILE A 148 -9.28 5.44 15.09
N SER A 149 -8.73 4.46 15.79
CA SER A 149 -9.51 3.52 16.60
C SER A 149 -10.11 4.15 17.85
N SER A 150 -9.33 4.93 18.59
CA SER A 150 -9.73 5.52 19.87
C SER A 150 -10.19 6.97 19.74
N GLY A 151 -9.55 7.75 18.86
CA GLY A 151 -9.89 9.16 18.63
C GLY A 151 -11.17 9.32 17.80
N LEU A 152 -11.17 8.81 16.57
CA LEU A 152 -12.29 8.98 15.62
C LEU A 152 -13.44 8.00 15.88
N LEU A 153 -13.12 6.76 16.26
CA LEU A 153 -14.11 5.68 16.39
C LEU A 153 -14.42 5.30 17.84
N GLY A 154 -13.71 5.86 18.84
CA GLY A 154 -13.85 5.44 20.25
C GLY A 154 -15.25 5.61 20.83
N ASN A 155 -16.01 6.61 20.37
CA ASN A 155 -17.39 6.88 20.79
C ASN A 155 -18.45 6.37 19.78
N VAL A 156 -18.03 5.87 18.62
CA VAL A 156 -18.93 5.35 17.58
C VAL A 156 -19.39 3.95 17.99
N TYR A 157 -20.69 3.79 18.22
CA TYR A 157 -21.29 2.52 18.64
C TYR A 157 -20.58 1.85 19.85
N GLY A 158 -20.12 2.65 20.81
CA GLY A 158 -19.39 2.16 21.99
C GLY A 158 -17.95 1.70 21.69
N GLY A 159 -17.36 2.18 20.59
CA GLY A 159 -15.97 1.93 20.21
C GLY A 159 -15.71 0.53 19.64
N VAL A 160 -16.76 -0.25 19.40
CA VAL A 160 -16.63 -1.62 18.86
C VAL A 160 -15.89 -1.62 17.51
N PRO A 161 -16.25 -0.78 16.51
CA PRO A 161 -15.55 -0.79 15.23
C PRO A 161 -14.08 -0.38 15.35
N GLY A 162 -13.79 0.62 16.20
CA GLY A 162 -12.42 1.08 16.43
C GLY A 162 -11.53 -0.01 17.02
N ARG A 163 -12.02 -0.75 18.03
CA ARG A 163 -11.29 -1.87 18.62
C ARG A 163 -11.04 -2.99 17.62
N GLU A 164 -12.06 -3.38 16.84
CA GLU A 164 -11.89 -4.41 15.81
C GLU A 164 -10.79 -4.00 14.83
N LEU A 165 -10.87 -2.80 14.23
CA LEU A 165 -9.84 -2.29 13.30
C LEU A 165 -8.43 -2.34 13.90
N ARG A 166 -8.26 -1.89 15.15
CA ARG A 166 -6.96 -1.86 15.83
C ARG A 166 -6.41 -3.25 16.09
N GLU A 167 -7.27 -4.22 16.43
CA GLU A 167 -6.92 -5.62 16.61
C GLU A 167 -6.51 -6.28 15.28
N ILE A 168 -7.24 -6.02 14.18
CA ILE A 168 -6.87 -6.50 12.83
C ILE A 168 -5.50 -5.96 12.42
N TRP A 169 -5.29 -4.66 12.58
CA TRP A 169 -4.03 -4.03 12.22
C TRP A 169 -2.87 -4.56 13.04
N GLN A 170 -3.03 -4.71 14.36
CA GLN A 170 -1.98 -5.29 15.21
C GLN A 170 -1.64 -6.73 14.82
N GLU A 171 -2.65 -7.53 14.45
CA GLU A 171 -2.44 -8.91 14.02
C GLU A 171 -1.55 -8.99 12.76
N TYR A 172 -1.72 -8.06 11.81
CA TYR A 172 -0.84 -7.95 10.64
C TYR A 172 0.58 -7.54 11.04
N GLU A 173 0.73 -6.51 11.87
CA GLU A 173 2.02 -6.00 12.34
C GLU A 173 2.82 -7.03 13.15
N ASP A 174 2.14 -7.84 13.96
CA ASP A 174 2.77 -8.87 14.78
C ASP A 174 3.32 -10.04 13.94
N SER A 175 2.79 -10.25 12.72
CA SER A 175 3.20 -11.29 11.75
C SER A 175 3.34 -12.69 12.37
N GLN A 176 2.35 -13.12 13.16
CA GLN A 176 2.40 -14.37 13.94
C GLN A 176 1.29 -15.36 13.61
N THR A 177 0.14 -14.88 13.11
CA THR A 177 -1.01 -15.75 12.79
C THR A 177 -0.91 -16.29 11.37
N PRO A 178 -1.46 -17.48 11.08
CA PRO A 178 -1.56 -17.98 9.70
C PRO A 178 -2.22 -16.99 8.73
N GLU A 179 -3.22 -16.24 9.20
CA GLU A 179 -3.89 -15.17 8.48
C GLU A 179 -2.93 -14.02 8.16
N SER A 180 -2.19 -13.50 9.16
CA SER A 180 -1.21 -12.43 8.94
C SER A 180 -0.11 -12.84 7.96
N LEU A 181 0.43 -14.05 8.08
CA LEU A 181 1.45 -14.58 7.18
C LEU A 181 0.91 -14.71 5.75
N TYR A 182 -0.35 -15.14 5.59
CA TYR A 182 -0.98 -15.19 4.28
C TYR A 182 -1.18 -13.80 3.68
N VAL A 183 -1.61 -12.81 4.47
CA VAL A 183 -1.82 -11.44 3.99
C VAL A 183 -0.49 -10.76 3.63
N HIS A 184 0.59 -11.03 4.37
CA HIS A 184 1.96 -10.60 4.04
C HIS A 184 2.45 -11.15 2.70
N ASP A 185 2.14 -12.41 2.40
CA ASP A 185 2.46 -13.01 1.10
C ASP A 185 1.59 -12.43 -0.03
N ILE A 186 0.30 -12.14 0.24
CA ILE A 186 -0.62 -11.52 -0.72
C ILE A 186 -0.20 -10.09 -1.06
N ASP A 187 0.27 -9.30 -0.08
CA ASP A 187 0.83 -7.96 -0.30
C ASP A 187 2.00 -8.00 -1.30
N LYS A 188 2.98 -8.89 -1.04
CA LYS A 188 4.14 -9.11 -1.92
C LYS A 188 3.71 -9.59 -3.31
N MET A 189 2.74 -10.49 -3.38
CA MET A 189 2.20 -10.98 -4.66
C MET A 189 1.53 -9.86 -5.47
N GLU A 190 0.79 -8.97 -4.80
CA GLU A 190 0.11 -7.84 -5.42
C GLU A 190 1.12 -6.85 -6.01
N LEU A 191 2.18 -6.54 -5.24
CA LEU A 191 3.30 -5.70 -5.71
C LEU A 191 3.96 -6.27 -6.97
N LEU A 192 4.21 -7.60 -7.01
CA LEU A 192 4.78 -8.26 -8.18
C LEU A 192 3.84 -8.17 -9.40
N LEU A 193 2.54 -8.37 -9.20
CA LEU A 193 1.54 -8.23 -10.27
C LEU A 193 1.53 -6.82 -10.83
N GLN A 194 1.58 -5.81 -9.95
CA GLN A 194 1.58 -4.41 -10.38
C GLN A 194 2.85 -4.04 -11.15
N MET A 195 4.01 -4.52 -10.68
CA MET A 195 5.29 -4.38 -11.36
C MET A 195 5.16 -4.85 -12.83
N TYR A 196 4.73 -6.09 -13.03
CA TYR A 196 4.59 -6.66 -14.37
C TYR A 196 3.55 -5.92 -15.23
N GLU A 197 2.41 -5.52 -14.64
CA GLU A 197 1.38 -4.77 -15.35
C GLU A 197 1.86 -3.39 -15.81
N TYR A 198 2.71 -2.71 -15.04
CA TYR A 198 3.33 -1.45 -15.47
C TYR A 198 4.42 -1.66 -16.52
N GLU A 199 5.26 -2.68 -16.41
CA GLU A 199 6.24 -2.99 -17.45
C GLU A 199 5.58 -3.30 -18.79
N LYS A 200 4.48 -4.07 -18.78
CA LYS A 200 3.67 -4.35 -19.99
C LYS A 200 3.11 -3.08 -20.60
N ARG A 201 2.56 -2.17 -19.80
CA ARG A 201 2.01 -0.90 -20.29
C ARG A 201 3.09 0.05 -20.77
N GLY A 202 4.26 0.02 -20.13
CA GLY A 202 5.45 0.74 -20.54
C GLY A 202 6.16 0.11 -21.74
N ASN A 203 5.74 -1.07 -22.19
CA ASN A 203 6.24 -1.73 -23.41
C ASN A 203 7.77 -1.77 -23.50
N HIS A 204 8.42 -2.24 -22.42
CA HIS A 204 9.89 -2.33 -22.25
C HIS A 204 10.63 -0.99 -22.10
N GLU A 205 9.94 0.14 -21.98
CA GLU A 205 10.60 1.44 -21.74
C GLU A 205 10.95 1.68 -20.27
N ILE A 206 10.47 0.80 -19.38
CA ILE A 206 10.71 0.87 -17.95
C ILE A 206 10.96 -0.55 -17.41
N ASP A 207 12.03 -0.68 -16.64
CA ASP A 207 12.38 -1.91 -15.93
C ASP A 207 12.16 -1.69 -14.44
N LEU A 208 11.25 -2.49 -13.88
CA LEU A 208 10.85 -2.45 -12.49
C LEU A 208 11.37 -3.68 -11.74
N GLY A 209 12.36 -4.38 -12.30
CA GLY A 209 12.87 -5.65 -11.79
C GLY A 209 13.44 -5.63 -10.39
N GLU A 210 13.79 -4.46 -9.83
CA GLU A 210 14.15 -4.30 -8.41
C GLU A 210 13.05 -4.84 -7.49
N PHE A 211 11.77 -4.64 -7.83
CA PHE A 211 10.65 -5.12 -7.04
C PHE A 211 10.53 -6.64 -7.04
N ALA A 212 11.10 -7.35 -8.03
CA ALA A 212 11.10 -8.81 -8.06
C ALA A 212 11.81 -9.44 -6.85
N TYR A 213 12.63 -8.67 -6.12
CA TYR A 213 13.22 -9.08 -4.84
C TYR A 213 12.17 -9.62 -3.86
N VAL A 214 10.98 -9.02 -3.78
CA VAL A 214 9.98 -9.44 -2.76
C VAL A 214 9.51 -10.89 -2.95
N ALA A 215 9.68 -11.47 -4.13
CA ALA A 215 9.42 -12.89 -4.37
C ALA A 215 10.25 -13.80 -3.46
N THR A 216 11.46 -13.39 -3.05
CA THR A 216 12.30 -14.17 -2.12
C THR A 216 11.81 -14.10 -0.69
N ARG A 217 10.86 -13.20 -0.38
CA ARG A 217 10.27 -13.01 0.95
C ARG A 217 8.92 -13.68 1.10
N ILE A 218 8.32 -14.18 0.01
CA ILE A 218 7.08 -14.98 0.07
C ILE A 218 7.39 -16.30 0.78
N THR A 219 6.53 -16.73 1.70
CA THR A 219 6.82 -17.87 2.58
C THR A 219 5.97 -19.11 2.28
N LEU A 220 4.67 -18.92 2.01
CA LEU A 220 3.69 -19.96 1.78
C LEU A 220 3.88 -20.62 0.40
N PRO A 221 3.88 -21.96 0.33
CA PRO A 221 4.01 -22.68 -0.94
C PRO A 221 2.99 -22.27 -2.00
N GLU A 222 1.74 -22.04 -1.58
CA GLU A 222 0.64 -21.69 -2.47
C GLU A 222 0.88 -20.35 -3.18
N VAL A 223 1.40 -19.35 -2.47
CA VAL A 223 1.67 -18.02 -3.04
C VAL A 223 2.99 -18.01 -3.82
N LYS A 224 3.99 -18.81 -3.40
CA LYS A 224 5.23 -19.03 -4.16
C LYS A 224 4.95 -19.55 -5.57
N GLU A 225 4.01 -20.47 -5.72
CA GLU A 225 3.62 -21.00 -7.03
C GLU A 225 3.12 -19.89 -7.96
N TRP A 226 2.27 -19.00 -7.46
CA TRP A 226 1.76 -17.84 -8.22
C TRP A 226 2.88 -16.86 -8.58
N ALA A 227 3.78 -16.57 -7.63
CA ALA A 227 4.92 -15.70 -7.88
C ALA A 227 5.87 -16.29 -8.93
N ASP A 228 6.17 -17.59 -8.86
CA ASP A 228 7.00 -18.30 -9.83
C ASP A 228 6.38 -18.31 -11.23
N GLU A 229 5.05 -18.44 -11.33
CA GLU A 229 4.33 -18.36 -12.60
C GLU A 229 4.42 -16.95 -13.21
N LEU A 230 4.14 -15.92 -12.41
CA LEU A 230 4.25 -14.53 -12.83
C LEU A 230 5.67 -14.16 -13.26
N LEU A 231 6.70 -14.60 -12.53
CA LEU A 231 8.09 -14.34 -12.91
C LEU A 231 8.44 -15.01 -14.23
N LYS A 232 7.91 -16.20 -14.54
CA LYS A 232 8.08 -16.82 -15.87
C LYS A 232 7.39 -16.01 -16.97
N GLU A 233 6.19 -15.46 -16.71
CA GLU A 233 5.53 -14.56 -17.65
C GLU A 233 6.36 -13.31 -17.92
N ARG A 234 6.93 -12.72 -16.87
CA ARG A 234 7.82 -11.56 -16.96
C ARG A 234 9.09 -11.87 -17.77
N GLU A 235 9.77 -12.98 -17.49
CA GLU A 235 10.95 -13.40 -18.27
C GLU A 235 10.59 -13.62 -19.75
N ALA A 236 9.43 -14.21 -20.04
CA ALA A 236 8.95 -14.39 -21.41
C ALA A 236 8.64 -13.06 -22.09
N PHE A 237 8.09 -12.08 -21.36
CA PHE A 237 7.85 -10.73 -21.84
C PHE A 237 9.16 -10.05 -22.23
N TRP A 238 10.15 -10.00 -21.33
CA TRP A 238 11.45 -9.38 -21.62
C TRP A 238 12.28 -10.16 -22.65
N SER A 239 12.12 -11.48 -22.73
CA SER A 239 12.75 -12.34 -23.73
C SER A 239 14.28 -12.15 -23.76
N GLU A 240 14.86 -11.83 -24.92
CA GLU A 240 16.31 -11.60 -25.07
C GLU A 240 16.77 -10.21 -24.61
N ARG A 241 15.86 -9.34 -24.16
CA ARG A 241 16.21 -7.99 -23.68
C ARG A 241 16.86 -8.06 -22.31
N GLU A 242 17.92 -7.28 -22.14
CA GLU A 242 18.54 -7.07 -20.82
C GLU A 242 17.55 -6.38 -19.88
N HIS A 243 17.43 -6.92 -18.68
CA HIS A 243 16.54 -6.43 -17.63
C HIS A 243 16.96 -6.99 -16.26
N VAL A 244 16.58 -6.30 -15.19
CA VAL A 244 16.87 -6.66 -13.80
C VAL A 244 16.02 -7.84 -13.36
N GLN A 245 16.67 -8.79 -12.69
CA GLN A 245 16.07 -9.98 -12.09
C GLN A 245 16.22 -9.88 -10.57
N GLY A 246 15.44 -9.01 -9.93
CA GLY A 246 15.63 -8.66 -8.51
C GLY A 246 15.52 -9.83 -7.54
N ASN A 247 14.79 -10.89 -7.90
CA ASN A 247 14.73 -12.14 -7.15
C ASN A 247 16.08 -12.89 -7.07
N LYS A 248 17.07 -12.52 -7.89
CA LYS A 248 18.45 -13.01 -7.85
C LYS A 248 19.41 -12.04 -7.16
N GLY A 249 18.91 -10.91 -6.63
CA GLY A 249 19.71 -9.89 -5.96
C GLY A 249 20.80 -9.32 -6.87
N VAL A 250 22.03 -9.25 -6.35
CA VAL A 250 23.20 -8.70 -7.07
C VAL A 250 23.49 -9.46 -8.36
N ASP A 251 23.35 -10.79 -8.34
CA ASP A 251 23.54 -11.64 -9.53
C ASP A 251 22.47 -11.39 -10.60
N GLY A 252 21.36 -10.73 -10.22
CA GLY A 252 20.28 -10.28 -11.10
C GLY A 252 20.33 -8.80 -11.49
N GLY A 253 21.40 -8.07 -11.15
CA GLY A 253 21.57 -6.67 -11.52
C GLY A 253 21.00 -5.64 -10.53
N VAL A 254 20.69 -6.04 -9.29
CA VAL A 254 20.36 -5.10 -8.21
C VAL A 254 21.65 -4.58 -7.56
N GLU A 255 21.74 -3.26 -7.35
CA GLU A 255 22.87 -2.64 -6.65
C GLU A 255 22.97 -3.11 -5.18
N ASP A 256 24.19 -3.20 -4.66
CA ASP A 256 24.46 -3.75 -3.31
C ASP A 256 23.78 -2.94 -2.18
N ASP A 257 23.74 -1.62 -2.31
CA ASP A 257 23.13 -0.71 -1.34
C ASP A 257 21.60 -0.83 -1.31
N VAL A 258 20.97 -0.94 -2.48
CA VAL A 258 19.54 -1.22 -2.64
C VAL A 258 19.19 -2.56 -2.00
N ARG A 259 19.99 -3.60 -2.25
CA ARG A 259 19.80 -4.92 -1.63
C ARG A 259 19.90 -4.85 -0.10
N GLN A 260 20.83 -4.09 0.45
CA GLN A 260 20.96 -3.94 1.90
C GLN A 260 19.70 -3.28 2.50
N GLN A 261 19.22 -2.19 1.89
CA GLN A 261 18.00 -1.50 2.34
C GLN A 261 16.77 -2.41 2.27
N GLN A 262 16.64 -3.22 1.22
CA GLN A 262 15.59 -4.22 1.09
C GLN A 262 15.67 -5.27 2.20
N ASN A 263 16.86 -5.81 2.50
CA ASN A 263 17.03 -6.77 3.59
C ASN A 263 16.59 -6.18 4.94
N GLU A 264 17.04 -4.96 5.27
CA GLU A 264 16.73 -4.29 6.53
C GLU A 264 15.22 -4.01 6.69
N TYR A 265 14.53 -3.64 5.61
CA TYR A 265 13.09 -3.42 5.61
C TYR A 265 12.32 -4.71 5.93
N TYR A 266 12.67 -5.80 5.24
CA TYR A 266 11.99 -7.09 5.35
C TYR A 266 12.54 -8.01 6.44
N GLU A 267 13.59 -7.65 7.21
CA GLU A 267 14.34 -8.56 8.10
C GLU A 267 13.52 -9.23 9.22
N ASN A 268 12.27 -8.80 9.46
CA ASN A 268 11.39 -9.32 10.50
C ASN A 268 9.93 -9.54 10.04
N GLU A 269 9.71 -9.60 8.72
CA GLU A 269 8.46 -10.08 8.12
C GLU A 269 8.56 -11.57 7.76
#